data_AF-A0A2P9H227-F1
#
_entry.id   AF-A0A2P9H227-F1
#
_cell.length_a   1.000
_cell.length_b   1.000
_cell.length_c   1.000
_cell.angle_alpha   90.00
_cell.angle_beta   90.00
_cell.angle_gamma   90.00
#
_symmetry.space_group_name_H-M   'P 1'
#
loop_
_entity.id
_entity.type
_entity.pdbx_description
1 polymer ?
#
loop_
_entity_poly.entity_id
_entity_poly.type
_entity_poly.pdbx_seq_one_letter_code
_entity_poly.pdbx_strand_id
1 'polypeptide(L)'
;MRKLILAVENSDRRLVSDGRTIIGVAQGSLPDSRITADFRGRYGFLRFSGNLVCSFSGGSFLSSDRKPNLVHLEELLLESPIEESKRDALFEIVSGIVARAGEQRHGATLVIDLNPSPIFISGQQLASPVDLTNEPMLDLAKSLSKVDGALHIGADLSLHGFACLLDGRAIVGENRARGARFNSALRFTAEHENLIVVVVSADRPVSVIHRGADLNASPEWKPLSQPLVQPPTLEEWLISSAETEIALDVQKPEST
;
A
#
# COMPACT_ATOMS: atom_id res chain seq x y z
N MET A 1 26.05 12.00 -21.26
CA MET A 1 25.51 11.96 -19.87
C MET A 1 25.39 10.52 -19.34
N ARG A 2 24.68 9.59 -20.01
CA ARG A 2 24.53 8.17 -19.59
C ARG A 2 25.82 7.47 -19.13
N LYS A 3 26.93 7.59 -19.88
CA LYS A 3 28.22 6.95 -19.54
C LYS A 3 28.82 7.43 -18.20
N LEU A 4 28.58 8.69 -17.82
CA LEU A 4 29.09 9.24 -16.57
C LEU A 4 28.26 8.76 -15.38
N ILE A 5 26.93 8.66 -15.52
CA ILE A 5 26.06 8.11 -14.47
C ILE A 5 26.46 6.67 -14.14
N LEU A 6 26.77 5.87 -15.16
CA LEU A 6 27.23 4.48 -14.96
C LEU A 6 28.54 4.39 -14.16
N ALA A 7 29.40 5.43 -14.19
CA ALA A 7 30.67 5.43 -13.47
C ALA A 7 30.53 5.63 -11.94
N VAL A 8 29.34 6.04 -11.48
CA VAL A 8 29.03 6.26 -10.06
C VAL A 8 27.90 5.35 -9.55
N GLU A 9 27.32 4.54 -10.42
CA GLU A 9 26.23 3.61 -10.09
C GLU A 9 26.66 2.59 -9.02
N ASN A 10 25.79 2.34 -8.02
CA ASN A 10 26.02 1.42 -6.91
C ASN A 10 27.35 1.64 -6.16
N SER A 11 27.74 2.91 -5.95
CA SER A 11 28.94 3.27 -5.21
C SER A 11 28.71 4.51 -4.34
N ASP A 12 29.64 4.79 -3.43
CA ASP A 12 29.63 6.02 -2.62
C ASP A 12 30.07 7.28 -3.39
N ARG A 13 30.32 7.14 -4.69
CA ARG A 13 30.72 8.23 -5.57
C ARG A 13 29.52 8.97 -6.09
N ARG A 14 29.68 10.27 -6.34
CA ARG A 14 28.61 11.16 -6.82
C ARG A 14 29.13 12.05 -7.93
N LEU A 15 28.35 12.23 -8.99
CA LEU A 15 28.63 13.24 -9.99
C LEU A 15 28.29 14.62 -9.44
N VAL A 16 29.21 15.56 -9.59
CA VAL A 16 29.06 16.94 -9.15
C VAL A 16 28.85 17.82 -10.38
N SER A 17 27.88 18.74 -10.28
CA SER A 17 27.54 19.71 -11.31
C SER A 17 27.53 21.11 -10.70
N ASP A 18 27.96 22.10 -11.46
CA ASP A 18 27.84 23.53 -11.11
C ASP A 18 26.49 24.13 -11.55
N GLY A 19 25.56 23.28 -12.02
CA GLY A 19 24.27 23.68 -12.57
C GLY A 19 24.27 23.92 -14.09
N ARG A 20 25.45 23.98 -14.73
CA ARG A 20 25.60 24.09 -16.18
C ARG A 20 26.33 22.89 -16.78
N THR A 21 27.34 22.40 -16.10
CA THR A 21 28.22 21.33 -16.55
C THR A 21 28.54 20.36 -15.41
N ILE A 22 28.86 19.13 -15.78
CA ILE A 22 29.40 18.16 -14.83
C ILE A 22 30.87 18.52 -14.61
N ILE A 23 31.21 18.91 -13.38
CA ILE A 23 32.57 19.33 -12.99
C ILE A 23 33.44 18.17 -12.51
N GLY A 24 32.85 17.04 -12.08
CA GLY A 24 33.63 15.86 -11.73
C GLY A 24 32.87 14.80 -10.93
N VAL A 25 33.64 13.91 -10.31
CA VAL A 25 33.16 12.87 -9.39
C VAL A 25 33.75 13.15 -8.01
N ALA A 26 32.90 13.14 -6.98
CA ALA A 26 33.31 13.32 -5.58
C ALA A 26 32.87 12.13 -4.73
N GLN A 27 33.51 11.98 -3.57
CA GLN A 27 33.16 11.01 -2.54
C GLN A 27 33.21 11.71 -1.17
N GLY A 28 32.37 11.30 -0.23
CA GLY A 28 32.32 11.86 1.12
C GLY A 28 31.08 12.69 1.41
N SER A 29 31.16 13.52 2.46
CA SER A 29 30.06 14.40 2.88
C SER A 29 29.78 15.45 1.81
N LEU A 30 28.50 15.65 1.53
CA LEU A 30 28.06 16.68 0.60
C LEU A 30 27.77 17.98 1.34
N PRO A 31 27.93 19.14 0.69
CA PRO A 31 27.59 20.43 1.29
C PRO A 31 26.09 20.50 1.64
N ASP A 32 25.76 21.20 2.72
CA ASP A 32 24.39 21.26 3.24
C ASP A 32 23.41 21.86 2.22
N SER A 33 23.80 22.97 1.57
CA SER A 33 23.00 23.60 0.51
C SER A 33 23.29 22.98 -0.85
N ARG A 34 22.46 22.03 -1.27
CA ARG A 34 22.61 21.32 -2.55
C ARG A 34 21.29 20.89 -3.16
N ILE A 35 21.29 20.72 -4.47
CA ILE A 35 20.25 19.96 -5.17
C ILE A 35 20.84 18.61 -5.56
N THR A 36 20.15 17.52 -5.21
CA THR A 36 20.56 16.15 -5.56
C THR A 36 19.48 15.51 -6.41
N ALA A 37 19.86 15.02 -7.59
CA ALA A 37 19.03 14.14 -8.40
C ALA A 37 19.48 12.69 -8.16
N ASP A 38 18.65 11.93 -7.44
CA ASP A 38 18.84 10.50 -7.20
C ASP A 38 18.16 9.70 -8.32
N PHE A 39 18.94 9.03 -9.17
CA PHE A 39 18.42 8.25 -10.29
C PHE A 39 18.25 6.78 -9.89
N ARG A 40 17.02 6.28 -9.93
CA ARG A 40 16.65 4.89 -9.64
C ARG A 40 16.11 4.19 -10.88
N GLY A 41 16.90 4.23 -11.95
CA GLY A 41 16.57 3.65 -13.25
C GLY A 41 15.51 4.47 -14.01
N ARG A 42 14.26 3.99 -14.04
CA ARG A 42 13.15 4.62 -14.82
C ARG A 42 12.49 5.83 -14.12
N TYR A 43 12.91 6.14 -12.90
CA TYR A 43 12.46 7.30 -12.12
C TYR A 43 13.61 7.79 -11.25
N GLY A 44 13.40 8.92 -10.57
CA GLY A 44 14.32 9.42 -9.58
C GLY A 44 13.66 10.39 -8.62
N PHE A 45 14.46 10.96 -7.73
CA PHE A 45 14.03 11.92 -6.73
C PHE A 45 14.88 13.17 -6.82
N LEU A 46 14.23 14.32 -6.75
CA LEU A 46 14.89 15.60 -6.53
C LEU A 46 14.89 15.89 -5.04
N ARG A 47 16.06 16.19 -4.50
CA ARG A 47 16.25 16.56 -3.09
C ARG A 47 16.89 17.92 -2.98
N PHE A 48 16.42 18.74 -2.05
CA PHE A 48 17.06 19.99 -1.66
C PHE A 48 17.60 19.86 -0.25
N SER A 49 18.91 20.05 -0.09
CA SER A 49 19.62 19.87 1.19
C SER A 49 19.37 18.50 1.83
N GLY A 50 19.22 17.46 1.00
CA GLY A 50 18.88 16.09 1.43
C GLY A 50 17.38 15.80 1.58
N ASN A 51 16.55 16.84 1.75
CA ASN A 51 15.11 16.70 1.89
C ASN A 51 14.45 16.43 0.54
N LEU A 52 13.49 15.49 0.51
CA LEU A 52 12.74 15.17 -0.70
C LEU A 52 11.87 16.34 -1.12
N VAL A 53 11.99 16.76 -2.38
CA VAL A 53 11.14 17.80 -2.99
C VAL A 53 10.08 17.17 -3.87
N CYS A 54 10.47 16.30 -4.80
CA CYS A 54 9.56 15.61 -5.69
C CYS A 54 10.21 14.35 -6.29
N SER A 55 9.40 13.47 -6.86
CA SER A 55 9.89 12.43 -7.74
C SER A 55 9.84 12.90 -9.20
N PHE A 56 10.62 12.26 -10.06
CA PHE A 56 10.56 12.49 -11.51
C PHE A 56 10.59 11.17 -12.26
N SER A 57 9.87 11.11 -13.38
CA SER A 57 9.86 9.94 -14.29
C SER A 57 9.37 10.36 -15.67
N GLY A 58 9.96 9.79 -16.73
CA GLY A 58 9.51 10.05 -18.10
C GLY A 58 9.61 11.53 -18.54
N GLY A 59 10.47 12.32 -17.90
CA GLY A 59 10.61 13.76 -18.15
C GLY A 59 9.65 14.65 -17.35
N SER A 60 8.75 14.07 -16.56
CA SER A 60 7.80 14.82 -15.71
C SER A 60 8.20 14.79 -14.24
N PHE A 61 7.86 15.85 -13.51
CA PHE A 61 7.97 15.93 -12.05
C PHE A 61 6.62 15.58 -11.41
N LEU A 62 6.66 14.85 -10.29
CA LEU A 62 5.51 14.29 -9.60
C LEU A 62 5.60 14.62 -8.11
N SER A 63 4.52 15.15 -7.53
CA SER A 63 4.37 15.37 -6.08
C SER A 63 4.02 14.06 -5.37
N SER A 64 4.91 13.07 -5.48
CA SER A 64 4.76 11.77 -4.84
C SER A 64 6.11 11.34 -4.28
N ASP A 65 6.10 10.85 -3.05
CA ASP A 65 7.23 10.17 -2.43
C ASP A 65 7.40 8.73 -2.92
N ARG A 66 6.46 8.26 -3.74
CA ARG A 66 6.36 6.91 -4.31
C ARG A 66 6.33 5.80 -3.25
N LYS A 67 5.96 6.13 -2.00
CA LYS A 67 5.71 5.12 -0.98
C LYS A 67 4.41 4.36 -1.27
N PRO A 68 4.35 3.04 -0.98
CA PRO A 68 3.11 2.29 -1.07
C PRO A 68 2.09 2.84 -0.07
N ASN A 69 0.84 3.01 -0.50
CA ASN A 69 -0.25 3.39 0.42
C ASN A 69 -0.73 2.12 1.15
N LEU A 70 -0.38 2.03 2.43
CA LEU A 70 -0.73 0.93 3.33
C LEU A 70 -1.65 1.39 4.49
N VAL A 71 -2.30 2.56 4.37
CA VAL A 71 -3.17 3.10 5.42
C VAL A 71 -4.26 2.11 5.82
N HIS A 72 -4.97 1.50 4.85
CA HIS A 72 -5.99 0.50 5.15
C HIS A 72 -5.43 -0.78 5.79
N LEU A 73 -4.16 -1.13 5.54
CA LEU A 73 -3.53 -2.23 6.25
C LEU A 73 -3.34 -1.86 7.72
N GLU A 74 -2.84 -0.66 7.99
CA GLU A 74 -2.65 -0.14 9.35
C GLU A 74 -3.97 -0.12 10.12
N GLU A 75 -5.05 0.38 9.49
CA GLU A 75 -6.40 0.39 10.06
C GLU A 75 -6.90 -1.01 10.40
N LEU A 76 -6.81 -1.97 9.47
CA LEU A 76 -7.23 -3.36 9.73
C LEU A 76 -6.42 -4.02 10.84
N LEU A 77 -5.12 -3.71 10.93
CA LEU A 77 -4.26 -4.21 11.99
C LEU A 77 -4.62 -3.59 13.36
N LEU A 78 -5.02 -2.32 13.39
CA LEU A 78 -5.51 -1.65 14.60
C LEU A 78 -6.85 -2.23 15.09
N GLU A 79 -7.73 -2.63 14.18
CA GLU A 79 -9.02 -3.28 14.50
C GLU A 79 -8.86 -4.76 14.90
N SER A 80 -7.70 -5.36 14.65
CA SER A 80 -7.43 -6.76 14.95
C SER A 80 -7.15 -7.01 16.45
N PRO A 81 -7.40 -8.21 16.98
CA PRO A 81 -7.13 -8.55 18.39
C PRO A 81 -5.63 -8.81 18.69
N ILE A 82 -4.71 -8.28 17.86
CA ILE A 82 -3.26 -8.48 18.00
C ILE A 82 -2.69 -7.50 19.04
N GLU A 83 -1.71 -7.96 19.81
CA GLU A 83 -0.94 -7.12 20.73
C GLU A 83 -0.22 -5.99 19.98
N GLU A 84 -0.25 -4.78 20.52
CA GLU A 84 0.38 -3.57 19.94
C GLU A 84 1.83 -3.79 19.47
N SER A 85 2.66 -4.45 20.29
CA SER A 85 4.05 -4.73 19.94
C SER A 85 4.18 -5.59 18.67
N LYS A 86 3.32 -6.59 18.50
CA LYS A 86 3.27 -7.46 17.32
C LYS A 86 2.64 -6.77 16.13
N ARG A 87 1.62 -5.94 16.35
CA ARG A 87 0.96 -5.16 15.30
C ARG A 87 1.95 -4.25 14.59
N ASP A 88 2.75 -3.51 15.36
CA ASP A 88 3.73 -2.57 14.82
C ASP A 88 4.85 -3.34 14.08
N ALA A 89 5.35 -4.44 14.66
CA ALA A 89 6.34 -5.29 14.01
C ALA A 89 5.83 -5.91 12.70
N LEU A 90 4.58 -6.38 12.68
CA LEU A 90 3.94 -6.96 11.50
C LEU A 90 3.77 -5.91 10.40
N PHE A 91 3.37 -4.69 10.76
CA PHE A 91 3.26 -3.58 9.83
C PHE A 91 4.62 -3.22 9.20
N GLU A 92 5.68 -3.16 10.00
CA GLU A 92 7.05 -2.90 9.51
C GLU A 92 7.55 -4.02 8.58
N ILE A 93 7.32 -5.29 8.95
CA ILE A 93 7.67 -6.46 8.11
C ILE A 93 6.98 -6.38 6.75
N VAL A 94 5.65 -6.17 6.74
CA VAL A 94 4.87 -6.09 5.50
C VAL A 94 5.29 -4.88 4.67
N SER A 95 5.45 -3.72 5.31
CA SER A 95 5.92 -2.48 4.66
C SER A 95 7.28 -2.66 4.01
N GLY A 96 8.22 -3.32 4.69
CA GLY A 96 9.55 -3.63 4.16
C GLY A 96 9.52 -4.52 2.92
N ILE A 97 8.67 -5.56 2.92
CA ILE A 97 8.51 -6.45 1.76
C ILE A 97 7.83 -5.71 0.59
N VAL A 98 6.75 -4.98 0.86
CA VAL A 98 6.01 -4.22 -0.15
C VAL A 98 6.88 -3.13 -0.77
N ALA A 99 7.65 -2.40 0.03
CA ALA A 99 8.59 -1.39 -0.46
C ALA A 99 9.62 -2.02 -1.40
N ARG A 100 10.20 -3.18 -1.02
CA ARG A 100 11.17 -3.89 -1.86
C ARG A 100 10.56 -4.35 -3.18
N ALA A 101 9.35 -4.90 -3.15
CA ALA A 101 8.62 -5.32 -4.34
C ALA A 101 8.30 -4.15 -5.27
N GLY A 102 7.83 -3.04 -4.69
CA GLY A 102 7.57 -1.80 -5.40
C GLY A 102 8.81 -1.26 -6.09
N GLU A 103 9.93 -1.12 -5.37
CA GLU A 103 11.22 -0.65 -5.92
C GLU A 103 11.66 -1.46 -7.13
N GLN A 104 11.58 -2.79 -7.04
CA GLN A 104 12.03 -3.72 -8.09
C GLN A 104 11.00 -3.96 -9.21
N ARG A 105 9.78 -3.43 -9.07
CA ARG A 105 8.68 -3.54 -10.04
C ARG A 105 8.30 -4.99 -10.37
N HIS A 106 8.42 -5.89 -9.40
CA HIS A 106 7.80 -7.20 -9.52
C HIS A 106 6.45 -7.19 -8.81
N GLY A 107 5.50 -7.97 -9.34
CA GLY A 107 4.29 -8.24 -8.61
C GLY A 107 4.62 -9.05 -7.36
N ALA A 108 3.90 -8.79 -6.27
CA ALA A 108 4.00 -9.59 -5.05
C ALA A 108 2.61 -9.74 -4.43
N THR A 109 2.38 -10.85 -3.76
CA THR A 109 1.16 -11.11 -3.00
C THR A 109 1.56 -11.58 -1.61
N LEU A 110 0.99 -10.95 -0.59
CA LEU A 110 1.24 -11.27 0.80
C LEU A 110 -0.09 -11.58 1.45
N VAL A 111 -0.24 -12.79 1.99
CA VAL A 111 -1.33 -13.17 2.89
C VAL A 111 -0.85 -12.91 4.31
N ILE A 112 -1.59 -12.09 5.04
CA ILE A 112 -1.40 -11.81 6.44
C ILE A 112 -2.51 -12.56 7.18
N ASP A 113 -2.11 -13.54 7.94
CA ASP A 113 -2.98 -14.47 8.63
C ASP A 113 -3.14 -14.07 10.10
N LEU A 114 -4.32 -13.52 10.41
CA LEU A 114 -4.66 -13.05 11.75
C LEU A 114 -5.37 -14.13 12.59
N ASN A 115 -5.47 -15.37 12.09
CA ASN A 115 -6.05 -16.45 12.87
C ASN A 115 -5.13 -16.79 14.06
N PRO A 116 -5.68 -17.24 15.22
CA PRO A 116 -4.88 -17.69 16.35
C PRO A 116 -3.92 -18.83 16.01
N SER A 117 -4.26 -19.63 14.99
CA SER A 117 -3.39 -20.62 14.39
C SER A 117 -3.43 -20.41 12.87
N PRO A 118 -2.27 -20.25 12.21
CA PRO A 118 -2.21 -20.03 10.77
C PRO A 118 -2.92 -21.15 10.00
N ILE A 119 -3.71 -20.79 9.02
CA ILE A 119 -4.41 -21.75 8.18
C ILE A 119 -3.45 -22.42 7.22
N PHE A 120 -3.79 -23.62 6.77
CA PHE A 120 -3.03 -24.24 5.69
C PHE A 120 -3.37 -23.59 4.35
N ILE A 121 -2.35 -23.14 3.62
CA ILE A 121 -2.48 -22.63 2.25
C ILE A 121 -1.56 -23.44 1.34
N SER A 122 -2.12 -24.06 0.30
CA SER A 122 -1.37 -24.84 -0.70
C SER A 122 -0.21 -24.01 -1.26
N GLY A 123 1.02 -24.54 -1.22
CA GLY A 123 2.23 -23.81 -1.60
C GLY A 123 3.50 -24.51 -1.14
N GLN A 124 4.64 -23.82 -1.19
CA GLN A 124 5.89 -24.32 -0.62
C GLN A 124 5.90 -24.07 0.89
N GLN A 125 5.71 -25.14 1.65
CA GLN A 125 5.73 -25.11 3.11
C GLN A 125 7.17 -25.11 3.62
N LEU A 126 7.43 -24.30 4.62
CA LEU A 126 8.70 -24.34 5.34
C LEU A 126 8.66 -25.48 6.36
N ALA A 127 9.78 -26.17 6.57
CA ALA A 127 9.88 -27.24 7.56
C ALA A 127 9.56 -26.74 8.98
N SER A 128 9.87 -25.48 9.24
CA SER A 128 9.46 -24.71 10.40
C SER A 128 9.19 -23.26 9.98
N PRO A 129 8.23 -22.57 10.60
CA PRO A 129 8.03 -21.14 10.37
C PRO A 129 9.31 -20.35 10.61
N VAL A 130 9.53 -19.32 9.82
CA VAL A 130 10.73 -18.49 9.86
C VAL A 130 10.39 -17.14 10.50
N ASP A 131 11.05 -16.82 11.61
CA ASP A 131 10.89 -15.55 12.32
C ASP A 131 11.36 -14.36 11.47
N LEU A 132 10.44 -13.46 11.13
CA LEU A 132 10.70 -12.29 10.30
C LEU A 132 11.17 -11.06 11.09
N THR A 133 11.23 -11.13 12.42
CA THR A 133 11.88 -10.10 13.23
C THR A 133 13.41 -10.13 13.07
N ASN A 134 13.95 -11.24 12.58
CA ASN A 134 15.34 -11.40 12.21
C ASN A 134 15.60 -10.80 10.81
N GLU A 135 16.44 -9.76 10.72
CA GLU A 135 16.74 -9.06 9.44
C GLU A 135 17.18 -9.99 8.29
N PRO A 136 18.16 -10.90 8.47
CA PRO A 136 18.50 -11.89 7.44
C PRO A 136 17.31 -12.71 6.92
N MET A 137 16.38 -13.07 7.81
CA MET A 137 15.18 -13.84 7.43
C MET A 137 14.15 -12.97 6.73
N LEU A 138 14.01 -11.71 7.15
CA LEU A 138 13.20 -10.72 6.45
C LEU A 138 13.74 -10.48 5.02
N ASP A 139 15.06 -10.42 4.84
CA ASP A 139 15.69 -10.29 3.53
C ASP A 139 15.48 -11.54 2.65
N LEU A 140 15.43 -12.72 3.25
CA LEU A 140 15.00 -13.94 2.56
C LEU A 140 13.53 -13.83 2.11
N ALA A 141 12.62 -13.40 2.98
CA ALA A 141 11.20 -13.21 2.64
C ALA A 141 11.01 -12.16 1.51
N LYS A 142 11.75 -11.04 1.57
CA LYS A 142 11.81 -10.05 0.49
C LYS A 142 12.25 -10.68 -0.83
N SER A 143 13.19 -11.63 -0.81
CA SER A 143 13.64 -12.34 -2.01
C SER A 143 12.60 -13.34 -2.52
N LEU A 144 11.93 -14.07 -1.62
CA LEU A 144 10.87 -15.04 -1.94
C LEU A 144 9.61 -14.36 -2.48
N SER A 145 9.35 -13.10 -2.14
CA SER A 145 8.19 -12.33 -2.63
C SER A 145 8.13 -12.15 -4.17
N LYS A 146 9.22 -12.49 -4.86
CA LYS A 146 9.33 -12.48 -6.33
C LYS A 146 8.78 -13.73 -7.00
N VAL A 147 8.70 -14.83 -6.24
CA VAL A 147 8.24 -16.11 -6.74
C VAL A 147 6.75 -16.00 -7.06
N ASP A 148 6.28 -16.77 -8.05
CA ASP A 148 4.87 -16.76 -8.39
C ASP A 148 4.02 -17.40 -7.28
N GLY A 149 2.88 -16.78 -6.97
CA GLY A 149 2.09 -17.09 -5.77
C GLY A 149 2.28 -16.05 -4.66
N ALA A 150 1.81 -16.40 -3.46
CA ALA A 150 1.81 -15.53 -2.30
C ALA A 150 2.83 -15.95 -1.23
N LEU A 151 3.25 -15.00 -0.40
CA LEU A 151 3.85 -15.26 0.91
C LEU A 151 2.74 -15.42 1.94
N HIS A 152 2.90 -16.36 2.87
CA HIS A 152 1.98 -16.55 3.99
C HIS A 152 2.68 -16.17 5.29
N ILE A 153 2.24 -15.06 5.87
CA ILE A 153 2.82 -14.45 7.07
C ILE A 153 1.77 -14.51 8.17
N GLY A 154 2.12 -15.04 9.34
CA GLY A 154 1.22 -15.12 10.49
C GLY A 154 1.29 -13.89 11.40
N ALA A 155 0.27 -13.72 12.23
CA ALA A 155 0.27 -12.77 13.36
C ALA A 155 1.36 -13.07 14.41
N ASP A 156 2.01 -14.24 14.31
CA ASP A 156 3.18 -14.64 15.08
C ASP A 156 4.51 -14.09 14.51
N LEU A 157 4.44 -13.15 13.55
CA LEU A 157 5.59 -12.51 12.90
C LEU A 157 6.46 -13.49 12.11
N SER A 158 5.90 -14.65 11.74
CA SER A 158 6.65 -15.69 11.04
C SER A 158 6.13 -15.89 9.61
N LEU A 159 7.06 -16.24 8.72
CA LEU A 159 6.75 -16.76 7.39
C LEU A 159 6.46 -18.25 7.51
N HIS A 160 5.27 -18.68 7.10
CA HIS A 160 4.83 -20.08 7.14
C HIS A 160 5.01 -20.78 5.79
N GLY A 161 4.83 -20.03 4.70
CA GLY A 161 4.97 -20.56 3.34
C GLY A 161 5.22 -19.48 2.29
N PHE A 162 5.65 -19.92 1.12
CA PHE A 162 5.80 -19.08 -0.06
C PHE A 162 5.28 -19.79 -1.31
N ALA A 163 5.13 -19.07 -2.41
CA ALA A 163 4.47 -19.57 -3.62
C ALA A 163 3.08 -20.18 -3.32
N CYS A 164 2.38 -19.58 -2.35
CA CYS A 164 1.06 -20.02 -1.93
C CYS A 164 0.02 -19.71 -3.02
N LEU A 165 -0.84 -20.69 -3.30
CA LEU A 165 -1.93 -20.62 -4.26
C LEU A 165 -3.17 -20.11 -3.56
N LEU A 166 -3.67 -18.97 -4.02
CA LEU A 166 -4.88 -18.35 -3.49
C LEU A 166 -6.05 -18.79 -4.36
N ASP A 167 -6.61 -19.94 -4.03
CA ASP A 167 -7.81 -20.48 -4.64
C ASP A 167 -9.07 -19.84 -4.03
N GLY A 168 -10.22 -19.99 -4.67
CA GLY A 168 -11.48 -19.48 -4.13
C GLY A 168 -12.56 -19.43 -5.20
N ARG A 169 -13.81 -19.37 -4.78
CA ARG A 169 -14.97 -19.28 -5.69
C ARG A 169 -15.04 -17.91 -6.34
N ALA A 170 -15.61 -17.88 -7.54
CA ALA A 170 -15.85 -16.64 -8.24
C ALA A 170 -16.79 -15.73 -7.45
N ILE A 171 -16.50 -14.43 -7.43
CA ILE A 171 -17.32 -13.42 -6.75
C ILE A 171 -17.77 -12.33 -7.73
N VAL A 172 -18.87 -11.63 -7.40
CA VAL A 172 -19.42 -10.57 -8.25
C VAL A 172 -18.46 -9.37 -8.38
N GLY A 173 -17.65 -9.10 -7.35
CA GLY A 173 -16.70 -7.97 -7.29
C GLY A 173 -15.40 -8.15 -8.08
N GLU A 174 -15.26 -9.21 -8.86
CA GLU A 174 -14.06 -9.42 -9.67
C GLU A 174 -13.89 -8.38 -10.77
N ASN A 175 -12.64 -8.02 -11.05
CA ASN A 175 -12.31 -7.06 -12.08
C ASN A 175 -11.39 -7.67 -13.13
N ARG A 176 -11.93 -7.96 -14.31
CA ARG A 176 -11.18 -8.52 -15.46
C ARG A 176 -10.09 -7.60 -15.99
N ALA A 177 -10.18 -6.29 -15.75
CA ALA A 177 -9.14 -5.35 -16.11
C ALA A 177 -7.95 -5.40 -15.13
N ARG A 178 -8.14 -6.00 -13.94
CA ARG A 178 -7.07 -6.28 -12.97
C ARG A 178 -6.47 -7.67 -13.22
N GLY A 179 -5.22 -7.85 -12.82
CA GLY A 179 -4.46 -9.09 -13.04
C GLY A 179 -4.90 -10.26 -12.14
N ALA A 180 -4.39 -11.45 -12.44
CA ALA A 180 -4.73 -12.69 -11.73
C ALA A 180 -4.48 -12.61 -10.21
N ARG A 181 -3.33 -12.08 -9.76
CA ARG A 181 -3.01 -11.90 -8.33
C ARG A 181 -4.09 -11.14 -7.57
N PHE A 182 -4.64 -10.09 -8.19
CA PHE A 182 -5.69 -9.27 -7.59
C PHE A 182 -7.00 -10.04 -7.46
N ASN A 183 -7.45 -10.69 -8.53
CA ASN A 183 -8.70 -11.45 -8.50
C ASN A 183 -8.61 -12.69 -7.60
N SER A 184 -7.46 -13.38 -7.56
CA SER A 184 -7.23 -14.48 -6.62
C SER A 184 -7.31 -14.01 -5.16
N ALA A 185 -6.72 -12.86 -4.84
CA ALA A 185 -6.81 -12.27 -3.50
C ALA A 185 -8.26 -11.92 -3.10
N LEU A 186 -9.05 -11.37 -4.02
CA LEU A 186 -10.47 -11.10 -3.78
C LEU A 186 -11.24 -12.38 -3.43
N ARG A 187 -11.10 -13.43 -4.25
CA ARG A 187 -11.79 -14.70 -4.02
C ARG A 187 -11.38 -15.34 -2.69
N PHE A 188 -10.07 -15.39 -2.43
CA PHE A 188 -9.53 -16.04 -1.24
C PHE A 188 -9.98 -15.32 0.04
N THR A 189 -9.87 -13.99 0.10
CA THR A 189 -10.32 -13.23 1.28
C THR A 189 -11.83 -13.24 1.48
N ALA A 190 -12.63 -13.45 0.44
CA ALA A 190 -14.08 -13.61 0.57
C ALA A 190 -14.47 -14.88 1.34
N GLU A 191 -13.62 -15.92 1.33
CA GLU A 191 -13.83 -17.17 2.04
C GLU A 191 -13.11 -17.22 3.41
N HIS A 192 -12.22 -16.25 3.68
CA HIS A 192 -11.39 -16.22 4.87
C HIS A 192 -11.38 -14.82 5.54
N GLU A 193 -12.28 -14.62 6.50
CA GLU A 193 -12.53 -13.31 7.12
C GLU A 193 -11.37 -12.73 7.95
N ASN A 194 -10.48 -13.60 8.43
CA ASN A 194 -9.33 -13.25 9.27
C ASN A 194 -8.03 -13.10 8.46
N LEU A 195 -8.12 -13.10 7.13
CA LEU A 195 -6.95 -12.90 6.26
C LEU A 195 -7.02 -11.54 5.59
N ILE A 196 -5.90 -10.84 5.60
CA ILE A 196 -5.69 -9.64 4.80
C ILE A 196 -4.73 -10.03 3.69
N VAL A 197 -5.04 -9.65 2.45
CA VAL A 197 -4.14 -9.88 1.32
C VAL A 197 -3.67 -8.56 0.75
N VAL A 198 -2.36 -8.36 0.74
CA VAL A 198 -1.71 -7.20 0.12
C VAL A 198 -1.17 -7.61 -1.24
N VAL A 199 -1.63 -6.93 -2.29
CA VAL A 199 -1.19 -7.16 -3.67
C VAL A 199 -0.41 -5.94 -4.16
N VAL A 200 0.85 -6.16 -4.53
CA VAL A 200 1.71 -5.16 -5.15
C VAL A 200 1.67 -5.37 -6.65
N SER A 201 1.22 -4.36 -7.41
CA SER A 201 1.29 -4.40 -8.86
C SER A 201 2.65 -3.92 -9.39
N ALA A 202 3.10 -4.49 -10.50
CA ALA A 202 4.37 -4.12 -11.15
C ALA A 202 4.37 -2.66 -11.66
N ASP A 203 3.20 -2.12 -11.98
CA ASP A 203 2.91 -0.77 -12.44
C ASP A 203 2.45 0.20 -11.33
N ARG A 204 2.38 -0.28 -10.08
CA ARG A 204 2.23 0.46 -8.81
C ARG A 204 0.92 1.25 -8.66
N PRO A 205 -0.16 0.54 -8.32
CA PRO A 205 -0.72 0.70 -6.97
C PRO A 205 -0.57 -0.57 -6.12
N VAL A 206 -0.53 -0.38 -4.79
CA VAL A 206 -0.76 -1.46 -3.83
C VAL A 206 -2.26 -1.55 -3.59
N SER A 207 -2.80 -2.76 -3.54
CA SER A 207 -4.18 -3.03 -3.11
C SER A 207 -4.14 -3.79 -1.80
N VAL A 208 -4.88 -3.31 -0.82
CA VAL A 208 -5.14 -4.01 0.44
C VAL A 208 -6.53 -4.62 0.33
N ILE A 209 -6.60 -5.94 0.38
CA ILE A 209 -7.82 -6.70 0.13
C ILE A 209 -8.22 -7.44 1.39
N HIS A 210 -9.47 -7.30 1.80
CA HIS A 210 -10.04 -7.94 2.98
C HIS A 210 -11.51 -8.27 2.71
N ARG A 211 -11.97 -9.46 3.12
CA ARG A 211 -13.36 -9.92 2.95
C ARG A 211 -13.91 -9.75 1.52
N GLY A 212 -13.07 -9.99 0.51
CA GLY A 212 -13.46 -9.89 -0.90
C GLY A 212 -13.63 -8.47 -1.44
N ALA A 213 -13.10 -7.45 -0.76
CA ALA A 213 -13.12 -6.05 -1.20
C ALA A 213 -11.70 -5.44 -1.25
N ASP A 214 -11.41 -4.63 -2.28
CA ASP A 214 -10.20 -3.80 -2.35
C ASP A 214 -10.46 -2.48 -1.63
N LEU A 215 -9.83 -2.29 -0.47
CA LEU A 215 -10.00 -1.10 0.35
C LEU A 215 -9.31 0.14 -0.26
N ASN A 216 -8.33 -0.08 -1.13
CA ASN A 216 -7.64 1.01 -1.83
C ASN A 216 -8.42 1.47 -3.09
N ALA A 217 -9.54 0.83 -3.43
CA ALA A 217 -10.34 1.24 -4.56
C ALA A 217 -10.96 2.61 -4.28
N SER A 218 -10.62 3.62 -5.08
CA SER A 218 -11.39 4.86 -5.12
C SER A 218 -12.85 4.49 -5.41
N PRO A 219 -13.83 5.02 -4.67
CA PRO A 219 -15.21 4.82 -5.02
C PRO A 219 -15.40 5.26 -6.48
N GLU A 220 -16.01 4.41 -7.30
CA GLU A 220 -16.49 4.84 -8.62
C GLU A 220 -17.47 5.98 -8.34
N TRP A 221 -16.99 7.22 -8.48
CA TRP A 221 -17.86 8.38 -8.51
C TRP A 221 -18.77 8.16 -9.70
N LYS A 222 -19.99 7.66 -9.45
CA LYS A 222 -21.04 7.67 -10.45
C LYS A 222 -21.17 9.14 -10.82
N PRO A 223 -20.88 9.53 -12.08
CA PRO A 223 -21.09 10.91 -12.47
C PRO A 223 -22.54 11.23 -12.11
N LEU A 224 -22.73 12.29 -11.33
CA LEU A 224 -24.06 12.77 -10.96
C LEU A 224 -24.78 13.10 -12.26
N SER A 225 -25.51 12.10 -12.77
CA SER A 225 -26.32 12.19 -13.98
C SER A 225 -27.64 12.89 -13.67
N GLN A 226 -27.86 13.20 -12.40
CA GLN A 226 -28.96 14.01 -11.91
C GLN A 226 -28.50 15.47 -11.92
N PRO A 227 -29.35 16.41 -12.37
CA PRO A 227 -29.08 17.82 -12.17
C PRO A 227 -28.77 18.03 -10.69
N LEU A 228 -27.63 18.64 -10.39
CA LEU A 228 -27.28 19.09 -9.05
C LEU A 228 -28.46 19.92 -8.54
N VAL A 229 -29.29 19.31 -7.68
CA VAL A 229 -30.33 20.05 -6.96
C VAL A 229 -29.57 21.12 -6.20
N GLN A 230 -29.89 22.39 -6.42
CA GLN A 230 -29.28 23.45 -5.65
C GLN A 230 -29.51 23.11 -4.17
N PRO A 231 -28.44 22.97 -3.37
CA PRO A 231 -28.63 22.75 -1.95
C PRO A 231 -29.49 23.88 -1.41
N PRO A 232 -30.45 23.60 -0.50
CA PRO A 232 -31.28 24.63 0.07
C PRO A 232 -30.39 25.69 0.72
N THR A 233 -30.85 26.93 0.68
CA THR A 233 -30.21 28.01 1.41
C THR A 233 -30.25 27.73 2.91
N LEU A 234 -29.32 28.34 3.66
CA LEU A 234 -29.30 28.21 5.11
C LEU A 234 -30.63 28.62 5.74
N GLU A 235 -31.29 29.62 5.16
CA GLU A 235 -32.61 30.10 5.57
C GLU A 235 -33.70 29.04 5.36
N GLU A 236 -33.76 28.42 4.17
CA GLU A 236 -34.70 27.32 3.87
C GLU A 236 -34.46 26.09 4.76
N TRP A 237 -33.19 25.78 5.07
CA TRP A 237 -32.85 24.67 5.94
C TRP A 237 -33.30 24.91 7.39
N LEU A 238 -33.09 26.14 7.90
CA LEU A 238 -33.54 26.53 9.24
C LEU A 238 -35.08 26.50 9.36
N ILE A 239 -35.80 26.93 8.33
CA ILE A 239 -37.28 26.85 8.29
C ILE A 239 -37.75 25.40 8.29
N SER A 240 -37.16 24.54 7.44
CA SER A 240 -37.54 23.12 7.36
C SER A 240 -37.24 22.33 8.65
N SER A 241 -36.20 22.74 9.38
CA SER A 241 -35.83 22.14 10.67
C SER A 241 -36.82 22.54 11.77
N ALA A 242 -37.32 23.78 11.74
CA ALA A 242 -38.31 24.28 12.68
C ALA A 242 -39.72 23.69 12.45
N GLU A 243 -40.13 23.49 11.20
CA GLU A 243 -41.40 22.81 10.87
C GLU A 243 -41.43 21.34 11.32
N THR A 244 -40.26 20.68 11.32
CA THR A 244 -40.11 19.29 11.78
C THR A 244 -40.21 19.17 13.30
N GLU A 245 -39.76 20.18 14.07
CA GLU A 245 -39.95 20.22 15.53
C GLU A 245 -41.41 20.51 15.92
N ILE A 246 -42.11 21.38 15.18
CA ILE A 246 -43.53 21.71 15.46
C ILE A 246 -44.45 20.49 15.20
N ALA A 247 -44.13 19.64 14.23
CA ALA A 247 -44.90 18.42 13.95
C ALA A 247 -44.79 17.36 15.07
N LEU A 248 -43.71 17.39 15.87
CA LEU A 248 -43.50 16.46 16.98
C LEU A 248 -44.20 16.91 18.28
N ASP A 249 -44.46 18.20 18.45
CA ASP A 249 -45.07 18.74 19.69
C ASP A 249 -46.62 18.68 19.67
N VAL A 250 -47.25 18.51 18.50
CA VAL A 250 -48.72 18.37 18.36
C VAL A 250 -49.21 16.94 18.69
N GLN A 251 -48.30 15.96 18.85
CA GLN A 251 -48.66 14.55 19.10
C GLN A 251 -48.60 14.10 20.58
N LYS A 252 -48.48 15.00 21.56
CA LYS A 252 -48.67 14.61 22.97
C LYS A 252 -50.16 14.61 23.34
N PRO A 253 -50.80 13.46 23.60
CA PRO A 253 -52.15 13.46 24.17
C PRO A 253 -52.09 13.88 25.65
N GLU A 254 -52.89 14.88 26.00
CA GLU A 254 -53.22 15.18 27.40
C GLU A 254 -53.94 13.97 28.00
N SER A 255 -53.28 13.31 28.95
CA SER A 255 -53.88 12.27 29.79
C SER A 255 -54.75 12.92 30.86
N THR A 256 -56.04 12.64 30.87
CA THR A 256 -56.89 12.61 32.08
C THR A 256 -57.91 11.49 31.96
#